data_AF-A0A800IG89-F1
#
_entry.id   AF-A0A800IG89-F1
#
_cell.length_a   1.000
_cell.length_b   1.000
_cell.length_c   1.000
_cell.angle_alpha   90.00
_cell.angle_beta   90.00
_cell.angle_gamma   90.00
#
_symmetry.space_group_name_H-M   'P 1'
#
loop_
_entity.id
_entity.type
_entity.pdbx_description
1 polymer ?
#
loop_
_entity_poly.entity_id
_entity_poly.type
_entity_poly.pdbx_seq_one_letter_code
_entity_poly.pdbx_strand_id
1 'polypeptide(L)'
;APGAMALGLLGLVEAVSIARSVATRSGQRIDGNQEFIGQSFSNIIGSFTSSYATSGSFTRTGVNYEAGATSPLAALFAAIFLALIVLLLAPLAAFITLPSMAAILLIVAWNLIDWHHIKIIYR
;
A
#
# COMPACT_ATOMS: atom_id res chain seq x y z
N ALA A 1 23.39 5.56 4.79
CA ALA A 1 22.52 6.72 5.09
C ALA A 1 21.73 7.23 3.88
N PRO A 2 22.32 7.46 2.68
CA PRO A 2 21.58 8.04 1.54
C PRO A 2 20.37 7.20 1.07
N GLY A 3 20.51 5.87 1.08
CA GLY A 3 19.43 4.97 0.68
C GLY A 3 18.19 5.02 1.59
N ALA A 4 18.38 5.22 2.90
CA ALA A 4 17.27 5.33 3.84
C ALA A 4 16.45 6.61 3.61
N MET A 5 17.13 7.73 3.34
CA MET A 5 16.46 8.99 2.99
C MET A 5 15.72 8.87 1.65
N ALA A 6 16.34 8.24 0.65
CA ALA A 6 15.70 8.02 -0.66
C ALA A 6 14.44 7.16 -0.54
N LEU A 7 14.50 6.05 0.21
CA LEU A 7 13.34 5.18 0.45
C LEU A 7 12.24 5.90 1.23
N GLY A 8 12.60 6.67 2.26
CA GLY A 8 11.63 7.45 3.04
C GLY A 8 10.91 8.48 2.18
N LEU A 9 11.63 9.27 1.40
CA LEU A 9 11.04 10.26 0.49
C LEU A 9 10.18 9.60 -0.59
N LEU A 10 10.64 8.49 -1.18
CA LEU A 10 9.88 7.75 -2.19
C LEU A 10 8.55 7.25 -1.61
N GLY A 11 8.57 6.61 -0.44
CA GLY A 11 7.36 6.10 0.21
C GLY A 11 6.37 7.21 0.59
N LEU A 12 6.87 8.36 1.03
CA LEU A 12 6.01 9.52 1.35
C LEU A 12 5.36 10.12 0.10
N VAL A 13 6.14 10.29 -0.98
CA VAL A 13 5.61 10.77 -2.26
C VAL A 13 4.56 9.80 -2.81
N GLU A 14 4.82 8.50 -2.73
CA GLU A 14 3.88 7.46 -3.13
C GLU A 14 2.58 7.53 -2.30
N ALA A 15 2.67 7.53 -0.96
CA ALA A 15 1.51 7.59 -0.08
C ALA A 15 0.63 8.82 -0.35
N VAL A 16 1.24 10.01 -0.45
CA VAL A 16 0.52 11.26 -0.73
C VAL A 16 -0.10 11.26 -2.14
N SER A 17 0.55 10.62 -3.11
CA SER A 17 0.01 10.50 -4.49
C SER A 17 -1.20 9.58 -4.53
N ILE A 18 -1.15 8.45 -3.81
CA ILE A 18 -2.29 7.53 -3.65
C ILE A 18 -3.45 8.25 -2.97
N ALA A 19 -3.17 8.93 -1.87
CA ALA A 19 -4.19 9.62 -1.09
C ALA A 19 -4.90 10.67 -1.95
N ARG A 20 -4.14 11.50 -2.70
CA ARG A 20 -4.73 12.47 -3.63
C ARG A 20 -5.55 11.82 -4.76
N SER A 21 -5.07 10.72 -5.34
CA SER A 21 -5.81 9.98 -6.37
C SER A 21 -7.16 9.44 -5.87
N VAL A 22 -7.22 9.01 -4.61
CA VAL A 22 -8.46 8.54 -4.01
C VAL A 22 -9.36 9.70 -3.60
N ALA A 23 -8.78 10.79 -3.07
CA ALA A 23 -9.51 12.01 -2.71
C ALA A 23 -10.27 12.62 -3.89
N THR A 24 -9.71 12.60 -5.10
CA THR A 24 -10.40 13.09 -6.30
C THR A 24 -11.61 12.25 -6.68
N ARG A 25 -11.62 10.95 -6.34
CA ARG A 25 -12.75 10.04 -6.58
C ARG A 25 -13.76 10.05 -5.43
N SER A 26 -13.29 10.13 -4.19
CA SER A 26 -14.11 10.01 -2.97
C SER A 26 -14.68 11.35 -2.48
N GLY A 27 -14.14 12.48 -2.94
CA GLY A 27 -14.47 13.81 -2.43
C GLY A 27 -13.94 14.08 -1.02
N GLN A 28 -13.14 13.18 -0.46
CA GLN A 28 -12.56 13.35 0.87
C GLN A 28 -11.50 14.45 0.89
N ARG A 29 -11.46 15.22 1.97
CA ARG A 29 -10.36 16.15 2.24
C ARG A 29 -9.25 15.39 2.95
N ILE A 30 -8.09 15.30 2.29
CA ILE A 30 -6.91 14.66 2.85
C ILE A 30 -5.86 15.72 3.18
N ASP A 31 -5.37 15.68 4.42
CA ASP A 31 -4.24 16.48 4.87
C ASP A 31 -2.93 15.72 4.66
N GLY A 32 -2.07 16.22 3.77
CA GLY A 32 -0.77 15.61 3.49
C GLY A 32 0.19 15.62 4.68
N ASN A 33 0.09 16.60 5.59
CA ASN A 33 0.89 16.62 6.81
C ASN A 33 0.47 15.49 7.76
N GLN A 34 -0.83 15.24 7.87
CA GLN A 34 -1.35 14.14 8.68
C GLN A 34 -0.93 12.78 8.12
N GLU A 35 -0.98 12.60 6.79
CA GLU A 35 -0.50 11.38 6.14
C GLU A 35 1.01 11.19 6.37
N PHE A 36 1.80 12.25 6.23
CA PHE A 36 3.24 12.21 6.48
C PHE A 36 3.56 11.75 7.91
N ILE A 37 2.87 12.34 8.90
CA ILE A 37 3.02 11.97 10.31
C ILE A 37 2.61 10.50 10.50
N GLY A 38 1.48 10.06 9.94
CA GLY A 38 1.00 8.69 10.03
C GLY A 38 2.00 7.66 9.48
N GLN A 39 2.52 7.88 8.27
CA GLN A 39 3.52 7.01 7.64
C GLN A 39 4.84 6.97 8.44
N SER A 40 5.25 8.12 8.97
CA SER A 40 6.47 8.21 9.79
C SER A 40 6.31 7.44 11.10
N PHE A 41 5.20 7.61 11.79
CA PHE A 41 4.90 6.84 13.01
C PHE A 41 4.79 5.34 12.73
N SER A 42 4.12 4.95 11.63
CA SER A 42 4.04 3.55 11.20
C SER A 42 5.42 2.92 11.04
N ASN A 43 6.33 3.60 10.34
CA ASN A 43 7.68 3.11 10.11
C ASN A 43 8.56 3.11 11.37
N ILE A 44 8.43 4.13 12.24
CA ILE A 44 9.13 4.15 13.54
C ILE A 44 8.69 2.95 14.38
N ILE A 45 7.38 2.74 14.56
CA ILE A 45 6.85 1.62 15.34
C ILE A 45 7.26 0.28 14.70
N GLY A 46 7.12 0.17 13.38
CA GLY A 46 7.48 -1.04 12.62
C GLY A 46 8.95 -1.43 12.78
N SER A 47 9.87 -0.45 12.88
CA SER A 47 11.30 -0.70 13.06
C SER A 47 11.64 -1.50 14.32
N PHE A 48 10.82 -1.40 15.38
CA PHE A 48 10.97 -2.20 16.61
C PHE A 48 10.49 -3.66 16.45
N THR A 49 9.85 -4.00 15.33
CA THR A 49 9.25 -5.32 15.06
C THR A 49 9.91 -6.05 13.89
N SER A 50 11.12 -5.62 13.50
CA SER A 50 11.83 -6.15 12.31
C SER A 50 11.02 -6.02 11.00
N SER A 51 10.14 -5.02 10.90
CA SER A 51 9.39 -4.78 9.67
C SER A 51 10.28 -4.17 8.57
N TYR A 52 9.92 -4.42 7.32
CA TYR A 52 10.44 -3.64 6.20
C TYR A 52 9.89 -2.21 6.25
N ALA A 53 10.52 -1.30 5.49
CA ALA A 53 9.95 0.03 5.27
C ALA A 53 8.59 -0.11 4.56
N THR A 54 7.61 0.64 5.05
CA THR A 54 6.22 0.60 4.56
C THR A 54 5.80 1.92 3.96
N SER A 55 4.82 1.86 3.06
CA SER A 55 4.25 2.96 2.30
C SER A 55 2.76 2.68 2.04
N GLY A 56 2.07 3.63 1.40
CA GLY A 56 0.73 3.41 0.85
C GLY A 56 0.70 2.32 -0.22
N SER A 57 -0.49 1.84 -0.59
CA SER A 57 -0.64 0.91 -1.72
C SER A 57 -1.86 1.28 -2.56
N PHE A 58 -1.64 1.59 -3.85
CA PHE A 58 -2.73 1.85 -4.81
C PHE A 58 -3.73 0.70 -4.84
N THR A 59 -3.25 -0.54 -4.92
CA THR A 59 -4.11 -1.73 -4.98
C THR A 59 -4.94 -1.92 -3.71
N ARG A 60 -4.32 -1.85 -2.51
CA ARG A 60 -5.08 -2.03 -1.27
C ARG A 60 -6.09 -0.90 -1.06
N THR A 61 -5.71 0.34 -1.30
CA THR A 61 -6.63 1.48 -1.14
C THR A 61 -7.75 1.44 -2.18
N GLY A 62 -7.46 1.05 -3.42
CA GLY A 62 -8.46 0.86 -4.48
C GLY A 62 -9.49 -0.21 -4.12
N VAL A 63 -9.04 -1.40 -3.73
CA VAL A 63 -9.94 -2.49 -3.29
C VAL A 63 -10.78 -2.07 -2.08
N ASN A 64 -10.16 -1.39 -1.11
CA ASN A 64 -10.88 -0.91 0.08
C ASN A 64 -11.94 0.15 -0.27
N TYR A 65 -11.62 1.05 -1.20
CA TYR A 65 -12.55 2.06 -1.71
C TYR A 65 -13.72 1.42 -2.48
N GLU A 66 -13.44 0.46 -3.36
CA GLU A 66 -14.45 -0.28 -4.13
C GLU A 66 -15.34 -1.16 -3.23
N ALA A 67 -14.79 -1.67 -2.13
CA ALA A 67 -15.54 -2.38 -1.09
C ALA A 67 -16.44 -1.46 -0.24
N GLY A 68 -16.44 -0.15 -0.50
CA GLY A 68 -17.30 0.83 0.20
C GLY A 68 -16.75 1.27 1.55
N ALA A 69 -15.44 1.16 1.80
CA ALA A 69 -14.86 1.62 3.06
C ALA A 69 -14.98 3.14 3.22
N THR A 70 -15.62 3.58 4.32
CA THR A 70 -15.85 5.00 4.62
C THR A 70 -15.06 5.52 5.81
N SER A 71 -14.34 4.66 6.53
CA SER A 71 -13.55 5.04 7.69
C SER A 71 -12.20 4.29 7.77
N PRO A 72 -11.23 4.81 8.53
CA PRO A 72 -9.94 4.13 8.77
C PRO A 72 -10.07 2.76 9.45
N LEU A 73 -11.23 2.45 10.04
CA LEU A 73 -11.48 1.16 10.70
C LEU A 73 -11.33 -0.02 9.73
N ALA A 74 -11.62 0.17 8.44
CA ALA A 74 -11.43 -0.89 7.45
C ALA A 74 -9.97 -1.38 7.38
N ALA A 75 -9.00 -0.45 7.45
CA ALA A 75 -7.58 -0.79 7.49
C ALA A 75 -7.18 -1.45 8.82
N LEU A 76 -7.76 -0.99 9.94
CA LEU A 76 -7.54 -1.59 11.26
C LEU A 76 -8.02 -3.05 11.29
N PHE A 77 -9.24 -3.32 10.82
CA PHE A 77 -9.76 -4.67 10.73
C PHE A 77 -8.93 -5.53 9.79
N ALA A 78 -8.51 -5.01 8.62
CA ALA A 78 -7.62 -5.73 7.71
C ALA A 78 -6.29 -6.13 8.39
N ALA A 79 -5.70 -5.24 9.20
CA ALA A 79 -4.48 -5.54 9.94
C ALA A 79 -4.71 -6.63 11.02
N ILE A 80 -5.83 -6.56 11.75
CA ILE A 80 -6.19 -7.58 12.74
C ILE A 80 -6.41 -8.94 12.07
N PHE A 81 -7.19 -8.99 10.98
CA PHE A 81 -7.41 -10.23 10.23
C PHE A 81 -6.11 -10.78 9.66
N LEU A 82 -5.23 -9.93 9.12
CA LEU A 82 -3.92 -10.36 8.63
C LEU A 82 -3.08 -10.97 9.77
N ALA A 83 -3.04 -10.34 10.94
CA ALA A 83 -2.32 -10.88 12.10
C ALA A 83 -2.87 -12.24 12.53
N LEU A 84 -4.20 -12.41 12.57
CA LEU A 84 -4.85 -13.69 12.86
C LEU A 84 -4.53 -14.76 11.81
N ILE A 85 -4.60 -14.40 10.52
CA ILE A 85 -4.26 -15.31 9.43
C ILE A 85 -2.81 -15.76 9.54
N VAL A 86 -1.87 -14.85 9.79
CA VAL A 86 -0.47 -15.20 9.96
C VAL A 86 -0.29 -16.12 11.17
N LEU A 87 -0.90 -15.81 12.32
CA LEU A 87 -0.75 -16.63 13.53
C LEU A 87 -1.31 -18.04 13.37
N LEU A 88 -2.46 -18.19 12.68
CA LEU A 88 -3.17 -19.46 12.56
C LEU A 88 -2.75 -20.28 11.33
N LEU A 89 -2.43 -19.61 10.21
CA LEU A 89 -2.18 -20.23 8.90
C LEU A 89 -0.72 -20.11 8.45
N ALA A 90 0.21 -19.56 9.26
CA ALA A 90 1.64 -19.58 8.95
C ALA A 90 2.19 -20.94 8.43
N PRO A 91 1.87 -22.11 9.03
CA PRO A 91 2.39 -23.38 8.51
C PRO A 91 1.88 -23.72 7.10
N LEU A 92 0.69 -23.24 6.72
CA LEU A 92 0.16 -23.43 5.37
C LEU A 92 0.91 -22.58 4.33
N ALA A 93 1.49 -21.45 4.74
CA ALA A 93 2.28 -20.61 3.85
C ALA A 93 3.54 -21.34 3.31
N ALA A 94 4.02 -22.38 4.00
CA ALA A 94 5.14 -23.21 3.53
C ALA A 94 4.83 -23.99 2.23
N PHE A 95 3.55 -24.17 1.89
CA PHE A 95 3.15 -24.81 0.63
C PHE A 95 3.09 -23.84 -0.56
N ILE A 96 3.26 -22.54 -0.32
CA ILE A 96 3.25 -21.54 -1.38
C ILE A 96 4.55 -21.66 -2.18
N THR A 97 4.43 -22.02 -3.46
CA THR A 97 5.58 -22.16 -4.34
C THR A 97 6.07 -20.79 -4.83
N LEU A 98 7.39 -20.60 -4.86
CA LEU A 98 8.00 -19.35 -5.33
C LEU A 98 7.54 -18.95 -6.76
N PRO A 99 7.34 -19.88 -7.72
CA PRO A 99 6.79 -19.54 -9.04
C PRO A 99 5.38 -18.93 -8.98
N SER A 100 4.54 -19.38 -8.06
CA SER A 100 3.18 -18.83 -7.89
C SER A 100 3.23 -17.38 -7.41
N MET A 101 4.13 -17.07 -6.47
CA MET A 101 4.35 -15.70 -6.00
C MET A 101 4.87 -14.81 -7.12
N ALA A 102 5.84 -15.29 -7.91
CA ALA A 102 6.37 -14.55 -9.04
C ALA A 102 5.29 -14.24 -10.09
N ALA A 103 4.44 -15.23 -10.43
CA ALA A 103 3.34 -15.03 -11.37
C ALA A 103 2.37 -13.94 -10.89
N ILE A 104 1.99 -13.94 -9.61
CA ILE A 104 1.12 -12.91 -9.03
C ILE A 104 1.79 -11.53 -9.12
N LEU A 105 3.09 -11.42 -8.79
CA LEU A 105 3.82 -10.16 -8.88
C LEU A 105 3.88 -9.61 -10.31
N LEU A 106 4.07 -10.47 -11.32
CA LEU A 106 4.05 -10.06 -12.73
C LEU A 106 2.68 -9.53 -13.17
N ILE A 107 1.60 -10.18 -12.74
CA ILE A 107 0.24 -9.74 -13.03
C ILE A 107 -0.03 -8.39 -12.37
N VAL A 108 0.37 -8.21 -11.12
CA VAL A 108 0.22 -6.91 -10.41
C VAL A 108 1.02 -5.82 -11.12
N ALA A 109 2.26 -6.09 -11.50
CA ALA A 109 3.11 -5.13 -12.22
C ALA A 109 2.49 -4.74 -13.57
N TRP A 110 1.95 -5.70 -14.32
CA TRP A 110 1.28 -5.44 -15.59
C TRP A 110 0.06 -4.54 -15.42
N ASN A 111 -0.72 -4.75 -14.36
CA ASN A 111 -1.93 -3.96 -14.06
C ASN A 111 -1.62 -2.53 -13.57
N LEU A 112 -0.39 -2.23 -13.16
CA LEU A 112 0.03 -0.87 -12.81
C LEU A 112 0.36 0.00 -14.04
N ILE A 113 0.47 -0.60 -15.23
CA ILE A 113 0.79 0.14 -16.46
C ILE A 113 -0.46 0.83 -17.01
N ASP A 114 -0.49 2.16 -16.97
CA ASP A 114 -1.58 2.97 -17.52
C ASP A 114 -1.41 3.25 -19.02
N TRP A 115 -1.78 2.27 -19.85
CA TRP A 115 -1.72 2.39 -21.30
C TRP A 115 -2.61 3.51 -21.87
N HIS A 116 -3.66 3.92 -21.15
CA HIS A 116 -4.59 4.94 -21.62
C HIS A 116 -3.95 6.33 -21.50
N HIS A 117 -3.43 6.67 -20.33
CA HIS A 117 -2.74 7.94 -20.12
C HIS A 117 -1.47 8.07 -20.96
N ILE A 118 -0.70 6.98 -21.14
CA ILE A 118 0.47 6.98 -22.04
C ILE A 118 0.07 7.39 -23.46
N LYS A 119 -1.04 6.85 -23.99
CA LYS A 119 -1.53 7.19 -25.33
C LYS A 119 -2.01 8.63 -25.44
N ILE A 120 -2.57 9.21 -24.36
CA ILE A 120 -3.01 10.61 -24.33
C ILE A 120 -1.79 11.54 -24.38
N ILE A 121 -0.74 11.27 -23.60
CA ILE A 121 0.45 12.13 -23.54
C ILE A 121 1.23 12.13 -24.87
N TYR A 122 1.22 11.01 -25.58
CA TYR A 122 1.92 10.88 -26.87
C TYR A 122 1.15 11.49 -28.05
N ARG A 123 -0.13 11.83 -27.86
CA ARG A 123 -0.99 12.46 -28.88
C ARG A 123 -0.90 13.98 -28.80
#